data_AF-A0A1I7HC13-F1
#
_entry.id   AF-A0A1I7HC13-F1
#
_cell.length_a   1.000
_cell.length_b   1.000
_cell.length_c   1.000
_cell.angle_alpha   90.00
_cell.angle_beta   90.00
_cell.angle_gamma   90.00
#
_symmetry.space_group_name_H-M   'P 1'
#
loop_
_entity.id
_entity.type
_entity.pdbx_description
1 polymer ?
#
loop_
_entity_poly.entity_id
_entity_poly.type
_entity_poly.pdbx_seq_one_letter_code
_entity_poly.pdbx_strand_id
1 'polypeptide(L)'
;MKKRIAYLVMAGMLTFTGCAGIGTSEDAGEPAETAEVAEPEADEPETADAETGSEDEASADEIAMDNADGDFMPSSFVEEASKKDKFKDYDEIISYLTKGQGYTKIKIKGYNGEVLAITDSVDAEKHGIEVAFYGEVGGIVKNIGNAFSSEKEYPIAVGNDLVYACYTDYYEALFLNPDGDGLMVKDNISKDGNTYSGFLRETNSFDEAATKDFTGGEKEFKEYWKNYEAATPITFTVVE
;
A
#
# COMPACT_ATOMS: atom_id res chain seq x y z
N MET A 1 -24.59 13.78 2.05
CA MET A 1 -23.70 12.70 1.59
C MET A 1 -22.72 13.29 0.59
N LYS A 2 -21.44 13.44 0.97
CA LYS A 2 -20.39 13.96 0.08
C LYS A 2 -19.63 12.77 -0.49
N LYS A 3 -19.67 12.59 -1.81
CA LYS A 3 -18.91 11.55 -2.52
C LYS A 3 -17.41 11.87 -2.39
N ARG A 4 -16.62 10.95 -1.86
CA ARG A 4 -15.16 11.05 -1.79
C ARG A 4 -14.58 10.37 -3.03
N ILE A 5 -13.90 11.16 -3.85
CA ILE A 5 -13.14 10.67 -5.01
C ILE A 5 -11.77 10.27 -4.46
N ALA A 6 -11.44 8.99 -4.53
CA ALA A 6 -10.10 8.48 -4.23
C ALA A 6 -9.20 8.74 -5.44
N TYR A 7 -8.15 9.53 -5.26
CA TYR A 7 -7.10 9.69 -6.26
C TYR A 7 -6.03 8.64 -6.04
N LEU A 8 -5.97 7.67 -6.95
CA LEU A 8 -4.89 6.70 -7.07
C LEU A 8 -3.70 7.43 -7.71
N VAL A 9 -2.63 7.66 -6.95
CA VAL A 9 -1.38 8.21 -7.50
C VAL A 9 -0.57 7.06 -8.09
N MET A 10 -0.64 6.91 -9.41
CA MET A 10 0.26 6.04 -10.16
C MET A 10 1.65 6.65 -10.20
N ALA A 11 2.63 5.99 -9.59
CA ALA A 11 4.04 6.29 -9.79
C ALA A 11 4.42 5.89 -11.22
N GLY A 12 4.56 6.88 -12.10
CA GLY A 12 4.91 6.69 -13.50
C GLY A 12 6.35 6.22 -13.66
N MET A 13 6.53 5.03 -14.25
CA MET A 13 7.79 4.59 -14.86
C MET A 13 8.16 5.55 -16.00
N LEU A 14 9.20 6.35 -15.82
CA LEU A 14 9.89 7.04 -16.91
C LEU A 14 10.82 6.05 -17.62
N THR A 15 10.39 5.53 -18.77
CA THR A 15 11.31 4.92 -19.74
C THR A 15 11.82 5.98 -20.70
N PHE A 16 13.10 6.33 -20.57
CA PHE A 16 13.85 7.13 -21.54
C PHE A 16 14.16 6.29 -22.80
N THR A 17 13.58 6.65 -23.93
CA THR A 17 14.16 6.41 -25.26
C THR A 17 13.91 7.61 -26.14
N GLY A 18 14.99 8.21 -26.64
CA GLY A 18 14.95 9.50 -27.32
C GLY A 18 14.92 9.46 -28.85
N CYS A 19 14.98 10.70 -29.36
CA CYS A 19 15.50 11.20 -30.63
C CYS A 19 14.57 11.44 -31.84
N ALA A 20 14.70 12.69 -32.32
CA ALA A 20 14.31 13.31 -33.60
C ALA A 20 12.81 13.61 -33.79
N GLY A 21 12.37 14.79 -34.25
CA GLY A 21 13.04 16.02 -34.70
C GLY A 21 12.05 16.83 -35.57
N ILE A 22 12.19 18.17 -35.52
CA ILE A 22 11.72 19.18 -36.49
C ILE A 22 10.22 19.55 -36.50
N GLY A 23 9.95 20.87 -36.37
CA GLY A 23 8.79 21.51 -37.00
C GLY A 23 8.13 22.65 -36.23
N THR A 24 8.63 23.87 -36.37
CA THR A 24 7.98 25.14 -35.98
C THR A 24 6.86 25.54 -36.95
N SER A 25 5.71 25.96 -36.43
CA SER A 25 4.96 27.15 -36.89
C SER A 25 3.76 27.47 -35.97
N GLU A 26 3.68 28.74 -35.58
CA GLU A 26 2.51 29.45 -35.05
C GLU A 26 1.33 29.42 -36.04
N ASP A 27 0.08 29.43 -35.57
CA ASP A 27 -0.83 30.60 -35.68
C ASP A 27 -2.27 30.25 -35.20
N ALA A 28 -3.00 31.30 -34.87
CA ALA A 28 -4.19 31.44 -34.04
C ALA A 28 -5.55 31.04 -34.65
N GLY A 29 -6.57 31.02 -33.78
CA GLY A 29 -7.95 31.36 -34.16
C GLY A 29 -9.07 30.57 -33.46
N GLU A 30 -9.66 31.16 -32.40
CA GLU A 30 -11.11 31.03 -32.11
C GLU A 30 -11.93 31.90 -33.13
N PRO A 31 -13.29 31.95 -33.18
CA PRO A 31 -14.32 31.41 -32.27
C PRO A 31 -15.64 30.85 -32.93
N ALA A 32 -16.58 30.43 -32.05
CA ALA A 32 -18.06 30.51 -32.14
C ALA A 32 -18.80 29.68 -33.24
N GLU A 33 -20.05 29.23 -33.14
CA GLU A 33 -21.18 29.31 -32.19
C GLU A 33 -22.24 28.24 -32.60
N THR A 34 -23.08 27.85 -31.66
CA THR A 34 -24.49 27.38 -31.78
C THR A 34 -24.90 26.27 -32.78
N ALA A 35 -25.56 25.23 -32.28
CA ALA A 35 -27.00 25.04 -32.49
C ALA A 35 -27.54 23.85 -31.67
N GLU A 36 -28.80 24.02 -31.29
CA GLU A 36 -29.62 23.33 -30.29
C GLU A 36 -30.51 22.24 -30.92
N VAL A 37 -31.26 21.53 -30.05
CA VAL A 37 -32.46 20.69 -30.26
C VAL A 37 -32.23 19.31 -30.93
N ALA A 38 -32.80 18.17 -30.52
CA ALA A 38 -33.96 17.87 -29.68
C ALA A 38 -33.92 16.39 -29.20
N GLU A 39 -34.46 16.11 -28.00
CA GLU A 39 -35.03 14.80 -27.65
C GLU A 39 -36.39 14.62 -28.36
N PRO A 40 -36.89 13.38 -28.52
CA PRO A 40 -37.86 12.89 -27.53
C PRO A 40 -37.83 11.37 -27.23
N GLU A 41 -38.69 11.04 -26.26
CA GLU A 41 -38.80 9.88 -25.38
C GLU A 41 -39.30 8.53 -25.95
N ALA A 42 -39.20 7.54 -25.05
CA ALA A 42 -40.16 6.46 -24.71
C ALA A 42 -40.25 5.21 -25.60
N ASP A 43 -39.98 4.03 -25.01
CA ASP A 43 -41.05 3.09 -24.63
C ASP A 43 -40.46 1.90 -23.82
N GLU A 44 -41.09 1.56 -22.69
CA GLU A 44 -41.00 0.22 -22.08
C GLU A 44 -42.09 -0.68 -22.69
N PRO A 45 -41.96 -2.01 -22.60
CA PRO A 45 -42.86 -2.69 -21.65
C PRO A 45 -42.28 -3.92 -20.93
N GLU A 46 -42.83 -4.15 -19.73
CA GLU A 46 -42.77 -5.34 -18.88
C GLU A 46 -43.14 -6.66 -19.59
N THR A 47 -42.65 -7.80 -19.08
CA THR A 47 -43.45 -8.77 -18.27
C THR A 47 -42.77 -10.14 -18.13
N ALA A 48 -42.99 -10.76 -16.95
CA ALA A 48 -43.39 -12.15 -16.71
C ALA A 48 -42.50 -12.99 -15.75
N ASP A 49 -43.07 -13.23 -14.56
CA ASP A 49 -42.82 -14.29 -13.58
C ASP A 49 -42.87 -15.72 -14.17
N ALA A 50 -42.16 -16.68 -13.56
CA ALA A 50 -42.77 -17.81 -12.85
C ALA A 50 -41.74 -18.83 -12.32
N GLU A 51 -42.07 -19.37 -11.15
CA GLU A 51 -41.34 -20.24 -10.24
C GLU A 51 -41.02 -21.68 -10.71
N THR A 52 -40.14 -22.34 -9.95
CA THR A 52 -40.10 -23.75 -9.46
C THR A 52 -38.62 -24.19 -9.39
N GLY A 53 -38.01 -24.76 -8.35
CA GLY A 53 -38.47 -25.46 -7.16
C GLY A 53 -37.75 -26.82 -7.13
N SER A 54 -36.72 -27.00 -6.28
CA SER A 54 -36.33 -28.31 -5.71
C SER A 54 -35.23 -28.17 -4.66
N GLU A 55 -35.49 -28.79 -3.52
CA GLU A 55 -34.59 -29.17 -2.43
C GLU A 55 -33.41 -30.02 -2.98
N ASP A 56 -32.18 -29.83 -2.50
CA ASP A 56 -31.47 -30.84 -1.69
C ASP A 56 -30.02 -30.45 -1.31
N GLU A 57 -29.64 -30.94 -0.13
CA GLU A 57 -28.30 -31.19 0.40
C GLU A 57 -27.33 -30.05 0.78
N ALA A 58 -27.16 -29.91 2.10
CA ALA A 58 -26.03 -29.27 2.75
C ALA A 58 -24.71 -29.90 2.30
N SER A 59 -23.89 -29.11 1.61
CA SER A 59 -22.47 -29.36 1.42
C SER A 59 -21.68 -28.16 1.91
N ALA A 60 -20.48 -28.44 2.42
CA ALA A 60 -19.61 -27.55 3.18
C ALA A 60 -19.55 -26.11 2.63
N ASP A 61 -19.43 -25.14 3.54
CA ASP A 61 -19.01 -23.76 3.25
C ASP A 61 -17.64 -23.77 2.54
N GLU A 62 -17.63 -24.08 1.25
CA GLU A 62 -16.68 -23.51 0.33
C GLU A 62 -17.00 -22.03 0.29
N ILE A 63 -16.21 -21.24 1.02
CA ILE A 63 -16.11 -19.81 0.71
C ILE A 63 -15.55 -19.77 -0.71
N ALA A 64 -16.46 -19.76 -1.68
CA ALA A 64 -16.18 -19.35 -3.04
C ALA A 64 -15.72 -17.90 -2.91
N MET A 65 -14.41 -17.71 -2.77
CA MET A 65 -13.79 -16.41 -2.89
C MET A 65 -13.95 -16.03 -4.34
N ASP A 66 -15.01 -15.27 -4.57
CA ASP A 66 -15.36 -14.58 -5.79
C ASP A 66 -14.09 -13.92 -6.36
N ASN A 67 -13.44 -14.62 -7.29
CA ASN A 67 -12.48 -14.01 -8.20
C ASN A 67 -13.33 -13.21 -9.18
N ALA A 68 -13.84 -12.07 -8.70
CA ALA A 68 -14.41 -11.06 -9.56
C ALA A 68 -13.39 -10.77 -10.66
N ASP A 69 -13.86 -10.64 -11.90
CA ASP A 69 -13.13 -10.43 -13.16
C ASP A 69 -12.31 -9.11 -13.19
N GLY A 70 -11.54 -8.81 -12.15
CA GLY A 70 -10.43 -7.88 -12.14
C GLY A 70 -9.14 -8.69 -12.15
N ASP A 71 -8.19 -8.30 -13.00
CA ASP A 71 -6.88 -8.94 -13.05
C ASP A 71 -6.27 -8.95 -11.64
N PHE A 72 -6.04 -10.15 -11.09
CA PHE A 72 -5.37 -10.34 -9.82
C PHE A 72 -3.99 -9.67 -9.86
N MET A 73 -3.81 -8.63 -9.03
CA MET A 73 -2.54 -7.90 -8.90
C MET A 73 -1.96 -8.16 -7.50
N PRO A 74 -0.95 -9.03 -7.37
CA PRO A 74 -0.36 -9.35 -6.08
C PRO A 74 0.36 -8.14 -5.49
N SER A 75 0.15 -7.90 -4.21
CA SER A 75 0.79 -6.84 -3.41
C SER A 75 2.01 -7.35 -2.63
N SER A 76 2.30 -8.64 -2.68
CA SER A 76 3.50 -9.23 -2.10
C SER A 76 3.87 -10.57 -2.77
N PHE A 77 5.08 -11.04 -2.50
CA PHE A 77 5.59 -12.31 -3.03
C PHE A 77 4.75 -13.54 -2.62
N VAL A 78 4.09 -13.53 -1.46
CA VAL A 78 3.20 -14.63 -1.04
C VAL A 78 1.90 -14.64 -1.84
N GLU A 79 1.33 -13.48 -2.13
CA GLU A 79 0.15 -13.39 -2.98
C GLU A 79 0.48 -13.88 -4.40
N GLU A 80 1.66 -13.50 -4.92
CA GLU A 80 2.14 -14.01 -6.20
C GLU A 80 2.32 -15.53 -6.20
N ALA A 81 2.89 -16.11 -5.15
CA ALA A 81 3.13 -17.55 -5.04
C ALA A 81 1.83 -18.36 -4.85
N SER A 82 0.92 -17.86 -4.02
CA SER A 82 -0.35 -18.54 -3.68
C SER A 82 -1.46 -18.30 -4.68
N LYS A 83 -1.37 -17.22 -5.49
CA LYS A 83 -2.46 -16.70 -6.34
C LYS A 83 -3.72 -16.32 -5.54
N LYS A 84 -3.52 -15.79 -4.33
CA LYS A 84 -4.58 -15.36 -3.39
C LYS A 84 -4.24 -13.99 -2.80
N ASP A 85 -5.26 -13.17 -2.54
CA ASP A 85 -5.17 -11.88 -1.84
C ASP A 85 -5.82 -11.91 -0.44
N LYS A 86 -6.43 -13.05 -0.08
CA LYS A 86 -7.15 -13.27 1.17
C LYS A 86 -6.80 -14.64 1.73
N PHE A 87 -6.58 -14.66 3.04
CA PHE A 87 -6.12 -15.82 3.79
C PHE A 87 -6.99 -16.02 5.04
N LYS A 88 -7.12 -17.27 5.46
CA LYS A 88 -7.87 -17.68 6.65
C LYS A 88 -7.19 -17.21 7.93
N ASP A 89 -5.86 -17.37 8.00
CA ASP A 89 -5.05 -17.07 9.17
C ASP A 89 -3.58 -16.84 8.77
N TYR A 90 -2.76 -16.44 9.73
CA TYR A 90 -1.32 -16.26 9.51
C TYR A 90 -0.58 -17.57 9.21
N ASP A 91 -1.07 -18.71 9.68
CA ASP A 91 -0.42 -20.00 9.46
C ASP A 91 -0.54 -20.42 7.99
N GLU A 92 -1.66 -20.10 7.35
CA GLU A 92 -1.82 -20.27 5.90
C GLU A 92 -0.77 -19.48 5.12
N ILE A 93 -0.54 -18.20 5.45
CA ILE A 93 0.49 -17.37 4.79
C ILE A 93 1.88 -17.96 5.01
N ILE A 94 2.20 -18.35 6.25
CA ILE A 94 3.49 -18.94 6.61
C ILE A 94 3.71 -20.26 5.83
N SER A 95 2.66 -21.03 5.56
CA SER A 95 2.76 -22.29 4.80
C SER A 95 3.18 -22.11 3.33
N TYR A 96 3.02 -20.91 2.77
CA TYR A 96 3.47 -20.57 1.42
C TYR A 96 4.92 -20.08 1.38
N LEU A 97 5.56 -19.85 2.53
CA LEU A 97 6.94 -19.39 2.58
C LEU A 97 7.91 -20.53 2.20
N THR A 98 8.98 -20.16 1.50
CA THR A 98 10.03 -21.05 1.04
C THR A 98 11.34 -20.82 1.78
N LYS A 99 12.26 -21.78 1.70
CA LYS A 99 13.57 -21.72 2.38
C LYS A 99 14.29 -20.40 2.10
N GLY A 100 14.69 -19.70 3.16
CA GLY A 100 15.38 -18.41 3.09
C GLY A 100 14.48 -17.19 3.23
N GLN A 101 13.16 -17.36 3.16
CA GLN A 101 12.18 -16.31 3.49
C GLN A 101 11.97 -16.23 5.01
N GLY A 102 11.52 -15.07 5.49
CA GLY A 102 11.38 -14.77 6.91
C GLY A 102 9.97 -14.36 7.30
N TYR A 103 9.56 -14.69 8.53
CA TYR A 103 8.33 -14.20 9.14
C TYR A 103 8.50 -13.87 10.62
N THR A 104 7.70 -12.93 11.12
CA THR A 104 7.57 -12.62 12.56
C THR A 104 6.28 -11.87 12.84
N LYS A 105 5.89 -11.77 14.11
CA LYS A 105 4.73 -10.97 14.55
C LYS A 105 5.23 -9.71 15.25
N ILE A 106 4.65 -8.56 14.90
CA ILE A 106 5.02 -7.26 15.48
C ILE A 106 3.78 -6.43 15.81
N LYS A 107 3.95 -5.46 16.70
CA LYS A 107 2.93 -4.44 16.97
C LYS A 107 3.19 -3.22 16.10
N ILE A 108 2.13 -2.73 15.47
CA ILE A 108 2.14 -1.47 14.72
C ILE A 108 1.05 -0.56 15.28
N LYS A 109 1.41 0.70 15.48
CA LYS A 109 0.54 1.77 15.95
C LYS A 109 -0.64 1.92 15.00
N GLY A 110 -1.85 1.89 15.56
CA GLY A 110 -3.10 1.95 14.79
C GLY A 110 -3.74 0.57 14.57
N TYR A 111 -3.02 -0.53 14.83
CA TYR A 111 -3.57 -1.87 14.82
C TYR A 111 -3.89 -2.38 16.22
N ASN A 112 -5.06 -3.01 16.39
CA ASN A 112 -5.41 -3.69 17.65
C ASN A 112 -5.00 -5.17 17.59
N GLY A 113 -3.72 -5.43 17.82
CA GLY A 113 -3.17 -6.78 17.80
C GLY A 113 -1.73 -6.79 17.31
N GLU A 114 -1.28 -7.96 16.88
CA GLU A 114 -0.01 -8.13 16.18
C GLU A 114 -0.30 -8.38 14.71
N VAL A 115 0.50 -7.78 13.84
CA VAL A 115 0.51 -8.06 12.40
C VAL A 115 1.58 -9.10 12.09
N LEU A 116 1.37 -9.89 11.05
CA LEU A 116 2.42 -10.76 10.51
C LEU A 116 3.28 -9.95 9.54
N ALA A 117 4.55 -9.79 9.86
CA ALA A 117 5.56 -9.25 8.96
C ALA A 117 6.26 -10.41 8.24
N ILE A 118 6.38 -10.34 6.92
CA ILE A 118 7.11 -11.32 6.11
C ILE A 118 8.11 -10.63 5.19
N THR A 119 9.19 -11.33 4.84
CA THR A 119 10.22 -10.85 3.91
C THR A 119 10.71 -11.98 3.01
N ASP A 120 11.00 -11.65 1.74
CA ASP A 120 11.49 -12.62 0.75
C ASP A 120 12.99 -12.96 0.95
N SER A 121 13.74 -12.08 1.62
CA SER A 121 15.16 -12.27 1.86
C SER A 121 15.57 -11.76 3.23
N VAL A 122 16.28 -12.61 3.96
CA VAL A 122 16.89 -12.29 5.25
C VAL A 122 18.41 -12.23 5.12
N ASP A 123 19.03 -11.28 5.82
CA ASP A 123 20.48 -11.23 5.94
C ASP A 123 21.01 -12.20 7.02
N ALA A 124 22.32 -12.17 7.28
CA ALA A 124 22.96 -13.02 8.28
C ALA A 124 22.50 -12.72 9.73
N GLU A 125 22.02 -11.50 9.98
CA GLU A 125 21.46 -11.07 11.27
C GLU A 125 19.93 -11.32 11.35
N LYS A 126 19.36 -11.90 10.28
CA LYS A 126 17.92 -12.19 10.10
C LYS A 126 17.07 -10.93 9.97
N HIS A 127 17.60 -9.88 9.38
CA HIS A 127 16.86 -8.66 9.04
C HIS A 127 16.48 -8.63 7.56
N GLY A 128 15.48 -7.82 7.22
CA GLY A 128 14.99 -7.63 5.85
C GLY A 128 14.87 -6.14 5.50
N ILE A 129 15.04 -5.82 4.22
CA ILE A 129 14.88 -4.46 3.67
C ILE A 129 13.54 -4.27 2.95
N GLU A 130 12.85 -5.36 2.60
CA GLU A 130 11.52 -5.34 2.00
C GLU A 130 10.61 -6.22 2.84
N VAL A 131 9.56 -5.63 3.40
CA VAL A 131 8.67 -6.29 4.35
C VAL A 131 7.23 -6.06 3.97
N ALA A 132 6.49 -7.15 3.80
CA ALA A 132 5.04 -7.12 3.64
C ALA A 132 4.36 -7.38 4.99
N PHE A 133 3.32 -6.61 5.29
CA PHE A 133 2.56 -6.74 6.54
C PHE A 133 1.18 -7.28 6.25
N TYR A 134 0.74 -8.23 7.08
CA TYR A 134 -0.57 -8.86 7.00
C TYR A 134 -1.36 -8.63 8.29
N GLY A 135 -2.59 -8.17 8.14
CA GLY A 135 -3.53 -7.91 9.22
C GLY A 135 -4.83 -8.65 9.00
N GLU A 136 -5.46 -9.07 10.09
CA GLU A 136 -6.86 -9.47 10.09
C GLU A 136 -7.76 -8.22 10.08
N VAL A 137 -8.61 -8.11 9.06
CA VAL A 137 -9.60 -7.05 8.88
C VAL A 137 -10.94 -7.70 8.56
N GLY A 138 -11.93 -7.52 9.45
CA GLY A 138 -13.25 -8.13 9.26
C GLY A 138 -13.24 -9.67 9.24
N GLY A 139 -12.31 -10.30 9.97
CA GLY A 139 -12.17 -11.76 10.03
C GLY A 139 -11.39 -12.39 8.88
N ILE A 140 -10.81 -11.58 7.99
CA ILE A 140 -10.02 -12.03 6.85
C ILE A 140 -8.60 -11.48 6.98
N VAL A 141 -7.60 -12.34 6.81
CA VAL A 141 -6.21 -11.91 6.75
C VAL A 141 -5.86 -11.48 5.32
N LYS A 142 -5.33 -10.27 5.16
CA LYS A 142 -4.90 -9.70 3.87
C LYS A 142 -3.64 -8.87 4.04
N ASN A 143 -2.94 -8.57 2.94
CA ASN A 143 -1.87 -7.58 2.97
C ASN A 143 -2.47 -6.21 3.36
N ILE A 144 -1.82 -5.54 4.31
CA ILE A 144 -2.22 -4.23 4.81
C ILE A 144 -1.15 -3.17 4.52
N GLY A 145 -0.17 -3.48 3.68
CA GLY A 145 0.89 -2.57 3.25
C GLY A 145 2.27 -3.19 3.28
N ASN A 146 3.22 -2.46 2.68
CA ASN A 146 4.61 -2.88 2.55
C ASN A 146 5.54 -1.73 2.98
N ALA A 147 6.73 -2.07 3.48
CA ALA A 147 7.80 -1.13 3.77
C ALA A 147 9.07 -1.56 3.03
N PHE A 148 9.80 -0.57 2.49
CA PHE A 148 10.99 -0.80 1.68
C PHE A 148 12.12 0.16 2.03
N SER A 149 13.31 -0.38 2.25
CA SER A 149 14.57 0.34 2.32
C SER A 149 15.45 -0.03 1.13
N SER A 150 16.18 0.95 0.60
CA SER A 150 17.08 0.74 -0.54
C SER A 150 18.48 0.23 -0.13
N GLU A 151 18.76 0.15 1.17
CA GLU A 151 20.11 -0.07 1.71
C GLU A 151 20.07 -1.13 2.84
N LYS A 152 20.95 -2.13 2.77
CA LYS A 152 20.99 -3.25 3.74
C LYS A 152 21.50 -2.82 5.11
N GLU A 153 22.27 -1.75 5.15
CA GLU A 153 22.74 -1.07 6.35
C GLU A 153 21.57 -0.49 7.16
N TYR A 154 20.41 -0.29 6.52
CA TYR A 154 19.22 0.27 7.13
C TYR A 154 17.99 -0.66 6.95
N PRO A 155 17.98 -1.83 7.63
CA PRO A 155 16.84 -2.74 7.57
C PRO A 155 15.55 -2.10 8.10
N ILE A 156 14.41 -2.67 7.75
CA ILE A 156 13.13 -2.20 8.30
C ILE A 156 13.14 -2.39 9.81
N ALA A 157 12.80 -1.33 10.54
CA ALA A 157 12.88 -1.27 12.00
C ALA A 157 11.55 -0.87 12.63
N VAL A 158 11.35 -1.21 13.90
CA VAL A 158 10.16 -0.83 14.68
C VAL A 158 10.58 -0.11 15.96
N GLY A 159 9.92 1.01 16.25
CA GLY A 159 10.17 1.80 17.46
C GLY A 159 8.99 2.70 17.79
N ASN A 160 8.58 2.74 19.07
CA ASN A 160 7.34 3.40 19.51
C ASN A 160 6.11 2.92 18.71
N ASP A 161 6.08 1.63 18.37
CA ASP A 161 5.09 0.98 17.51
C ASP A 161 5.00 1.56 16.08
N LEU A 162 5.92 2.42 15.64
CA LEU A 162 6.02 2.85 14.25
C LEU A 162 6.97 1.95 13.48
N VAL A 163 6.67 1.71 12.21
CA VAL A 163 7.59 1.06 11.27
C VAL A 163 8.46 2.14 10.63
N TYR A 164 9.76 1.91 10.52
CA TYR A 164 10.68 2.82 9.85
C TYR A 164 11.30 2.15 8.62
N ALA A 165 11.24 2.87 7.50
CA ALA A 165 11.77 2.47 6.19
C ALA A 165 12.76 3.55 5.71
N CYS A 166 13.91 3.61 6.36
CA CYS A 166 14.89 4.68 6.16
C CYS A 166 16.07 4.20 5.31
N TYR A 167 16.75 5.15 4.65
CA TYR A 167 18.05 4.95 4.01
C TYR A 167 18.86 6.24 4.07
N THR A 168 20.07 6.30 3.48
CA THR A 168 21.05 7.38 3.74
C THR A 168 20.46 8.78 3.61
N ASP A 169 19.66 9.03 2.58
CA ASP A 169 19.09 10.32 2.25
C ASP A 169 17.56 10.37 2.43
N TYR A 170 17.00 9.45 3.24
CA TYR A 170 15.56 9.33 3.40
C TYR A 170 15.16 8.82 4.79
N TYR A 171 14.20 9.52 5.37
CA TYR A 171 13.55 9.15 6.61
C TYR A 171 12.08 8.93 6.33
N GLU A 172 11.57 7.75 6.66
CA GLU A 172 10.14 7.46 6.62
C GLU A 172 9.73 6.67 7.85
N ALA A 173 8.70 7.17 8.51
CA ALA A 173 7.99 6.49 9.59
C ALA A 173 6.58 6.16 9.11
N LEU A 174 6.05 5.01 9.51
CA LEU A 174 4.80 4.44 9.03
C LEU A 174 3.96 3.97 10.21
N PHE A 175 2.64 4.06 10.06
CA PHE A 175 1.64 3.60 11.02
C PHE A 175 0.46 2.98 10.27
N LEU A 176 -0.37 2.21 10.95
CA LEU A 176 -1.57 1.65 10.32
C LEU A 176 -2.75 2.62 10.46
N ASN A 177 -3.52 2.79 9.39
CA ASN A 177 -4.74 3.60 9.44
C ASN A 177 -5.74 3.08 10.51
N PRO A 178 -6.69 3.92 10.97
CA PRO A 178 -7.66 3.51 11.99
C PRO A 178 -8.53 2.31 11.61
N ASP A 179 -8.76 2.11 10.30
CA ASP A 179 -9.53 0.99 9.76
C ASP A 179 -8.72 -0.32 9.74
N GLY A 180 -7.42 -0.25 9.99
CA GLY A 180 -6.53 -1.40 10.14
C GLY A 180 -6.15 -2.08 8.83
N ASP A 181 -6.42 -1.45 7.69
CA ASP A 181 -6.32 -2.07 6.38
C ASP A 181 -5.34 -1.38 5.41
N GLY A 182 -4.60 -0.38 5.90
CA GLY A 182 -3.58 0.31 5.11
C GLY A 182 -2.45 0.90 5.95
N LEU A 183 -1.22 0.58 5.57
CA LEU A 183 0.00 1.18 6.11
C LEU A 183 0.18 2.56 5.50
N MET A 184 0.26 3.56 6.35
CA MET A 184 0.27 4.96 6.00
C MET A 184 1.55 5.62 6.47
N VAL A 185 2.06 6.53 5.64
CA VAL A 185 3.22 7.35 6.01
C VAL A 185 2.82 8.25 7.19
N LYS A 186 3.59 8.22 8.27
CA LYS A 186 3.48 9.14 9.38
C LYS A 186 4.24 10.42 9.07
N ASP A 187 5.54 10.28 8.82
CA ASP A 187 6.47 11.36 8.54
C ASP A 187 7.39 10.91 7.39
N ASN A 188 7.73 11.84 6.50
CA ASN A 188 8.61 11.60 5.36
C ASN A 188 9.55 12.79 5.18
N ILE A 189 10.86 12.53 5.12
CA ILE A 189 11.86 13.54 4.80
C ILE A 189 12.85 12.94 3.82
N SER A 190 13.01 13.60 2.68
CA SER A 190 13.99 13.26 1.65
C SER A 190 15.07 14.34 1.58
N LYS A 191 16.31 13.91 1.38
CA LYS A 191 17.48 14.77 1.18
C LYS A 191 17.96 14.63 -0.26
N ASP A 192 18.13 15.75 -0.95
CA ASP A 192 18.75 15.84 -2.27
C ASP A 192 19.88 16.88 -2.24
N GLY A 193 21.12 16.40 -2.12
CA GLY A 193 22.28 17.23 -1.85
C GLY A 193 22.14 17.98 -0.51
N ASN A 194 21.95 19.31 -0.59
CA ASN A 194 21.74 20.18 0.57
C ASN A 194 20.28 20.60 0.75
N THR A 195 19.38 20.09 -0.08
CA THR A 195 17.95 20.38 -0.03
C THR A 195 17.24 19.28 0.76
N TYR A 196 16.31 19.68 1.61
CA TYR A 196 15.49 18.77 2.40
C TYR A 196 14.02 19.09 2.13
N SER A 197 13.21 18.06 1.93
CA SER A 197 11.80 18.21 1.60
C SER A 197 11.00 17.00 2.10
N GLY A 198 9.69 17.12 2.14
CA GLY A 198 8.79 16.08 2.64
C GLY A 198 7.72 16.69 3.54
N PHE A 199 7.15 15.89 4.42
CA PHE A 199 6.10 16.35 5.32
C PHE A 199 6.17 15.62 6.66
N LEU A 200 5.54 16.25 7.65
CA LEU A 200 5.37 15.74 8.99
C LEU A 200 3.89 15.77 9.34
N ARG A 201 3.42 14.78 10.09
CA ARG A 201 2.07 14.79 10.66
C ARG A 201 2.12 14.99 12.17
N GLU A 202 1.22 15.79 12.71
CA GLU A 202 1.16 15.94 14.18
C GLU A 202 0.56 14.69 14.86
N THR A 203 -0.34 14.03 14.15
CA THR A 203 -1.08 12.86 14.62
C THR A 203 -0.90 11.69 13.67
N ASN A 204 -1.21 10.49 14.16
CA ASN A 204 -1.26 9.27 13.36
C ASN A 204 -2.63 9.17 12.68
N SER A 205 -2.94 10.13 11.81
CA SER A 205 -4.20 10.20 11.07
C SER A 205 -4.01 10.88 9.71
N PHE A 206 -4.90 10.58 8.76
CA PHE A 206 -4.90 11.18 7.43
C PHE A 206 -5.65 12.53 7.38
N ASP A 207 -5.45 13.36 8.40
CA ASP A 207 -6.01 14.72 8.40
C ASP A 207 -5.02 15.64 7.71
N GLU A 208 -5.36 16.13 6.51
CA GLU A 208 -4.54 17.08 5.76
C GLU A 208 -4.27 18.35 6.58
N ALA A 209 -5.20 18.77 7.44
CA ALA A 209 -5.00 19.93 8.31
C ALA A 209 -3.90 19.70 9.37
N ALA A 210 -3.58 18.43 9.68
CA ALA A 210 -2.52 18.03 10.60
C ALA A 210 -1.20 17.71 9.89
N THR A 211 -1.13 17.85 8.56
CA THR A 211 0.08 17.63 7.76
C THR A 211 0.77 18.96 7.50
N LYS A 212 2.09 19.01 7.74
CA LYS A 212 2.92 20.20 7.52
C LYS A 212 4.10 19.83 6.65
N ASP A 213 4.43 20.69 5.70
CA ASP A 213 5.67 20.56 4.93
C ASP A 213 6.87 20.60 5.86
N PHE A 214 7.86 19.75 5.59
CA PHE A 214 9.14 19.81 6.26
C PHE A 214 9.94 21.01 5.73
N THR A 215 10.19 21.99 6.60
CA THR A 215 10.95 23.20 6.27
C THR A 215 12.32 23.27 6.97
N GLY A 216 12.77 22.16 7.56
CA GLY A 216 14.06 22.06 8.28
C GLY A 216 15.25 21.84 7.35
N GLY A 217 16.45 21.77 7.93
CA GLY A 217 17.69 21.43 7.23
C GLY A 217 18.34 20.17 7.80
N GLU A 218 19.66 20.03 7.57
CA GLU A 218 20.44 18.87 8.00
C GLU A 218 20.31 18.55 9.48
N LYS A 219 20.27 19.59 10.32
CA LYS A 219 20.17 19.43 11.77
C LYS A 219 18.85 18.76 12.15
N GLU A 220 17.73 19.28 11.66
CA GLU A 220 16.40 18.76 11.92
C GLU A 220 16.25 17.36 11.32
N PHE A 221 16.74 17.12 10.11
CA PHE A 221 16.74 15.79 9.49
C PHE A 221 17.45 14.75 10.40
N LYS A 222 18.64 15.07 10.90
CA LYS A 222 19.36 14.21 11.86
C LYS A 222 18.63 14.03 13.19
N GLU A 223 17.86 15.02 13.63
CA GLU A 223 17.03 14.88 14.83
C GLU A 223 15.90 13.86 14.62
N TYR A 224 15.27 13.84 13.43
CA TYR A 224 14.30 12.79 13.08
C TYR A 224 14.96 11.42 12.91
N TRP A 225 16.15 11.38 12.31
CA TRP A 225 16.90 10.13 12.07
C TRP A 225 17.20 9.38 13.38
N LYS A 226 17.39 10.09 14.50
CA LYS A 226 17.54 9.46 15.83
C LYS A 226 16.37 8.56 16.25
N ASN A 227 15.17 8.79 15.72
CA ASN A 227 14.03 7.92 15.98
C ASN A 227 14.25 6.53 15.36
N TYR A 228 14.83 6.47 14.15
CA TYR A 228 15.25 5.21 13.55
C TYR A 228 16.43 4.60 14.31
N GLU A 229 17.44 5.39 14.70
CA GLU A 229 18.60 4.85 15.45
C GLU A 229 18.20 4.24 16.80
N ALA A 230 17.11 4.74 17.39
CA ALA A 230 16.53 4.20 18.61
C ALA A 230 15.54 3.03 18.36
N ALA A 231 15.12 2.81 17.12
CA ALA A 231 14.26 1.71 16.73
C ALA A 231 15.07 0.39 16.68
N THR A 232 14.36 -0.74 16.70
CA THR A 232 14.97 -2.07 16.63
C THR A 232 14.68 -2.68 15.25
N PRO A 233 15.69 -3.12 14.49
CA PRO A 233 15.48 -3.88 13.26
C PRO A 233 14.55 -5.08 13.48
N ILE A 234 13.67 -5.36 12.52
CA ILE A 234 12.80 -6.53 12.59
C ILE A 234 13.63 -7.79 12.41
N THR A 235 13.70 -8.63 13.45
CA THR A 235 14.34 -9.95 13.38
C THR A 235 13.32 -11.01 12.98
N PHE A 236 13.61 -11.72 11.89
CA PHE A 236 12.73 -12.75 11.32
C PHE A 236 13.07 -14.16 11.79
N THR A 237 12.04 -15.00 11.91
CA THR A 237 12.18 -16.46 11.91
C THR A 237 12.36 -16.90 10.46
N VAL A 238 13.44 -17.61 10.17
CA VAL A 238 13.79 -18.05 8.82
C VAL A 238 13.21 -19.43 8.56
N VAL A 239 12.63 -19.62 7.37
CA VAL A 239 12.17 -20.94 6.90
C VAL A 239 13.38 -21.76 6.46
N GLU A 240 13.50 -22.98 6.99
CA GLU A 240 14.62 -23.91 6.78
C GLU A 240 14.35 -24.96 5.69
#